data_AF-A0A5K1DHG8-F1
#
_entry.id   AF-A0A5K1DHG8-F1
#
_cell.length_a   1.000
_cell.length_b   1.000
_cell.length_c   1.000
_cell.angle_alpha   90.00
_cell.angle_beta   90.00
_cell.angle_gamma   90.00
#
_symmetry.space_group_name_H-M   'P 1'
#
loop_
_entity.id
_entity.type
_entity.pdbx_description
1 polymer ?
#
loop_
_entity_poly.entity_id
_entity_poly.type
_entity_poly.pdbx_seq_one_letter_code
_entity_poly.pdbx_strand_id
1 'polypeptide(L)'
;EGVQEMPMAPGGPQGTYYVLNLIDIIIGNNRLKIQFGGAQMTALLGDARSIIIDSGTTLTYLAKDVYDQVANAVANVINHECFDPAKQDYLCHHVENNGDPYERLPEMTFHFANADWKLEPSNIFRMVESVIACLAIKDGEVSIFGNVVAEHACEV
;
A
#
# COMPACT_ATOMS: atom_id res chain seq x y z
N GLU A 1 2.86 7.98 22.88
CA GLU A 1 4.24 7.46 22.97
C GLU A 1 4.37 6.25 22.07
N GLY A 2 5.49 6.10 21.35
CA GLY A 2 5.80 4.88 20.59
C GLY A 2 6.05 5.07 19.08
N VAL A 3 6.87 6.05 18.69
CA VAL A 3 7.51 6.10 17.37
C VAL A 3 8.95 5.61 17.58
N GLN A 4 9.36 4.56 16.87
CA GLN A 4 10.70 4.02 17.00
C GLN A 4 11.58 4.55 15.85
N GLU A 5 12.47 5.48 16.19
CA GLU A 5 13.55 5.91 15.29
C GLU A 5 14.59 4.79 15.19
N MET A 6 14.86 4.30 13.98
CA MET A 6 15.87 3.27 13.77
C MET A 6 17.03 3.82 12.91
N PRO A 7 18.26 3.87 13.45
CA PRO A 7 19.44 4.13 12.64
C PRO A 7 19.71 2.95 11.69
N MET A 8 19.97 3.23 10.42
CA MET A 8 20.46 2.20 9.50
C MET A 8 21.80 1.63 9.95
N ALA A 9 22.02 0.34 9.68
CA ALA A 9 23.31 -0.31 9.87
C ALA A 9 24.44 0.46 9.16
N PRO A 10 25.69 0.41 9.65
CA PRO A 10 26.78 1.22 9.11
C PRO A 10 27.08 0.78 7.66
N GLY A 11 26.65 1.57 6.69
CA GLY A 11 26.84 1.29 5.26
C GLY A 11 25.79 1.88 4.31
N GLY A 12 24.63 2.30 4.81
CA GLY A 12 23.61 3.04 4.05
C GLY A 12 23.69 4.57 4.22
N PRO A 13 23.02 5.37 3.36
CA PRO A 13 22.97 6.83 3.54
C PRO A 13 22.46 7.16 4.94
N GLN A 14 23.13 8.09 5.64
CA GLN A 14 22.80 8.43 7.02
C GLN A 14 21.41 9.09 7.10
N GLY A 15 20.43 8.38 7.63
CA GLY A 15 19.08 8.87 7.86
C GLY A 15 18.41 8.16 9.03
N THR A 16 17.63 8.90 9.81
CA THR A 16 16.65 8.36 10.77
C THR A 16 15.34 8.15 10.03
N TYR A 17 14.83 6.91 10.05
CA TYR A 17 13.51 6.61 9.50
C TYR A 17 12.49 6.48 10.63
N TYR A 18 11.28 6.96 10.36
CA TYR A 18 10.10 6.68 11.15
C TYR A 18 9.60 5.28 10.81
N VAL A 19 9.73 4.34 11.74
CA VAL A 19 9.26 2.96 11.56
C VAL A 19 8.08 2.69 12.47
N LEU A 20 7.01 2.14 11.89
CA LEU A 20 5.85 1.63 12.62
C LEU A 20 5.69 0.13 12.40
N ASN A 21 4.96 -0.54 13.28
CA ASN A 21 4.64 -1.95 13.13
C ASN A 21 3.20 -2.08 12.62
N LEU A 22 3.05 -2.62 11.41
CA LEU A 22 1.75 -2.97 10.85
C LEU A 22 1.20 -4.21 11.55
N ILE A 23 -0.03 -4.13 12.02
CA ILE A 23 -0.73 -5.22 12.71
C ILE A 23 -1.72 -5.90 11.77
N ASP A 24 -2.48 -5.12 11.02
CA ASP A 24 -3.48 -5.65 10.09
C ASP A 24 -3.89 -4.59 9.05
N ILE A 25 -4.61 -5.03 8.01
CA ILE A 25 -5.26 -4.14 7.05
C ILE A 25 -6.74 -4.53 6.96
N ILE A 26 -7.60 -3.52 6.90
CA ILE A 26 -9.01 -3.68 6.52
C ILE A 26 -9.21 -3.11 5.13
N ILE A 27 -9.89 -3.86 4.24
CA ILE A 27 -10.22 -3.45 2.88
C ILE A 27 -11.74 -3.49 2.74
N GLY A 28 -12.37 -2.33 2.56
CA GLY A 28 -13.82 -2.18 2.71
C GLY A 28 -14.27 -2.67 4.08
N ASN A 29 -15.03 -3.77 4.12
CA ASN A 29 -15.49 -4.40 5.36
C ASN A 29 -14.71 -5.68 5.71
N ASN A 30 -13.65 -6.03 4.96
CA ASN A 30 -12.92 -7.27 5.12
C ASN A 30 -11.59 -7.05 5.86
N ARG A 31 -11.45 -7.66 7.03
CA ARG A 31 -10.22 -7.64 7.83
C ARG A 31 -9.32 -8.80 7.43
N LEU A 32 -8.11 -8.51 6.98
CA LEU A 32 -7.23 -9.50 6.35
C LEU A 32 -6.67 -10.54 7.31
N LYS A 33 -6.42 -10.18 8.59
CA LYS A 33 -5.70 -11.02 9.56
C LYS A 33 -4.35 -11.47 8.99
N ILE A 34 -3.57 -10.47 8.57
CA ILE A 34 -2.33 -10.65 7.81
C ILE A 34 -1.42 -11.70 8.44
N GLN A 35 -1.00 -12.66 7.62
CA GLN A 35 0.08 -13.56 7.96
C GLN A 35 1.39 -12.96 7.45
N PHE A 36 2.25 -12.54 8.37
CA PHE A 36 3.59 -12.06 8.05
C PHE A 36 4.49 -13.30 7.89
N GLY A 37 4.59 -13.80 6.66
CA GLY A 37 5.61 -14.74 6.26
C GLY A 37 6.95 -14.02 6.29
N GLY A 38 7.95 -14.57 6.98
CA GLY A 38 9.28 -13.97 7.13
C GLY A 38 10.10 -13.87 5.82
N ALA A 39 9.47 -13.63 4.68
CA ALA A 39 10.10 -13.46 3.38
C ALA A 39 10.95 -12.18 3.38
N GLN A 40 12.28 -12.36 3.44
CA GLN A 40 13.41 -11.45 3.17
C GLN A 40 13.48 -10.09 3.91
N MET A 41 12.36 -9.53 4.37
CA MET A 41 12.24 -8.26 5.09
C MET A 41 12.84 -8.25 6.50
N THR A 42 13.17 -9.42 7.04
CA THR A 42 13.79 -9.53 8.36
C THR A 42 15.24 -9.02 8.41
N ALA A 43 15.91 -8.85 7.26
CA ALA A 43 17.33 -8.52 7.25
C ALA A 43 17.63 -7.03 7.52
N LEU A 44 16.75 -6.10 7.11
CA LEU A 44 17.02 -4.65 7.20
C LEU A 44 16.43 -3.99 8.45
N LEU A 45 15.22 -4.40 8.88
CA LEU A 45 14.52 -3.80 10.02
C LEU A 45 14.30 -4.75 11.20
N GLY A 46 14.69 -6.03 11.09
CA GLY A 46 14.64 -7.00 12.19
C GLY A 46 13.24 -7.52 12.57
N ASP A 47 12.16 -6.93 12.07
CA ASP A 47 10.77 -7.36 12.27
C ASP A 47 10.01 -7.31 10.93
N ALA A 48 9.33 -8.40 10.58
CA ALA A 48 8.54 -8.53 9.35
C ALA A 48 7.32 -7.59 9.31
N ARG A 49 6.93 -7.03 10.45
CA ARG A 49 5.84 -6.05 10.58
C ARG A 49 6.29 -4.61 10.38
N SER A 50 7.60 -4.36 10.35
CA SER A 50 8.15 -3.02 10.24
C SER A 50 7.86 -2.41 8.88
N ILE A 51 7.32 -1.19 8.90
CA ILE A 51 7.06 -0.37 7.72
C ILE A 51 7.65 1.03 7.94
N ILE A 52 8.37 1.53 6.95
CA ILE A 52 8.91 2.89 6.97
C ILE A 52 7.81 3.85 6.55
N ILE A 53 7.62 4.94 7.29
CA ILE A 53 6.72 6.01 6.87
C ILE A 53 7.52 7.01 6.05
N ASP A 54 7.17 7.15 4.77
CA ASP A 54 7.87 8.07 3.87
C ASP A 54 6.89 8.86 3.00
N SER A 55 6.65 10.11 3.40
CA SER A 55 5.81 11.04 2.63
C SER A 55 6.40 11.43 1.27
N GLY A 56 7.70 11.17 1.03
CA GLY A 56 8.37 11.45 -0.24
C GLY A 56 8.22 10.34 -1.28
N THR A 57 7.72 9.16 -0.88
CA THR A 57 7.48 8.04 -1.79
C THR A 57 6.02 8.04 -2.27
N THR A 58 5.83 8.00 -3.59
CA THR A 58 4.50 8.05 -4.24
C THR A 58 3.67 6.78 -4.08
N LEU A 59 4.33 5.61 -3.99
CA LEU A 59 3.67 4.31 -3.87
C LEU A 59 3.84 3.73 -2.47
N THR A 60 2.86 2.95 -2.03
CA THR A 60 3.06 2.08 -0.87
C THR A 60 3.71 0.79 -1.31
N TYR A 61 4.81 0.41 -0.67
CA TYR A 61 5.48 -0.87 -0.87
C TYR A 61 5.22 -1.76 0.34
N LEU A 62 4.83 -3.00 0.10
CA LEU A 62 4.61 -4.00 1.14
C LEU A 62 5.52 -5.21 0.91
N ALA A 63 5.78 -5.95 1.99
CA ALA A 63 6.37 -7.27 1.90
C ALA A 63 5.58 -8.10 0.89
N LYS A 64 6.25 -8.91 0.07
CA LYS A 64 5.58 -9.66 -1.00
C LYS A 64 4.41 -10.51 -0.49
N ASP A 65 4.59 -11.21 0.61
CA ASP A 65 3.57 -12.04 1.25
C ASP A 65 2.36 -11.22 1.75
N VAL A 66 2.60 -10.00 2.23
CA VAL A 66 1.54 -9.07 2.64
C VAL A 66 0.84 -8.49 1.42
N TYR A 67 1.59 -8.07 0.40
CA TYR A 67 1.06 -7.59 -0.87
C TYR A 67 0.17 -8.63 -1.54
N ASP A 68 0.59 -9.88 -1.63
CA ASP A 68 -0.20 -10.96 -2.26
C ASP A 68 -1.57 -11.13 -1.55
N GLN A 69 -1.61 -11.00 -0.22
CA GLN A 69 -2.86 -11.02 0.57
C GLN A 69 -3.74 -9.80 0.27
N VAL A 70 -3.15 -8.60 0.20
CA VAL A 70 -3.86 -7.36 -0.15
C VAL A 70 -4.43 -7.44 -1.57
N ALA A 71 -3.61 -7.79 -2.56
CA ALA A 71 -4.00 -7.91 -3.96
C ALA A 71 -5.18 -8.87 -4.16
N ASN A 72 -5.12 -10.05 -3.52
CA ASN A 72 -6.21 -11.02 -3.55
C ASN A 72 -7.49 -10.47 -2.91
N ALA A 73 -7.38 -9.80 -1.76
CA ALA A 73 -8.55 -9.23 -1.10
C ALA A 73 -9.18 -8.08 -1.88
N VAL A 74 -8.37 -7.22 -2.52
CA VAL A 74 -8.85 -6.17 -3.43
C VAL A 74 -9.61 -6.80 -4.60
N ALA A 75 -9.04 -7.81 -5.26
CA ALA A 75 -9.69 -8.50 -6.37
C ALA A 75 -11.05 -9.10 -5.95
N ASN A 76 -11.13 -9.68 -4.75
CA ASN A 76 -12.38 -10.23 -4.22
C ASN A 76 -13.43 -9.16 -3.91
N VAL A 77 -13.03 -7.99 -3.40
CA VAL A 77 -13.96 -6.90 -3.05
C VAL A 77 -14.46 -6.18 -4.30
N ILE A 78 -13.58 -5.93 -5.28
CA ILE A 78 -13.94 -5.27 -6.53
C ILE A 78 -14.77 -6.21 -7.43
N ASN A 79 -14.60 -7.54 -7.30
CA ASN A 79 -15.39 -8.56 -8.02
C ASN A 79 -15.40 -8.35 -9.56
N HIS A 80 -14.30 -7.84 -10.11
CA HIS A 80 -14.08 -7.65 -11.55
C HIS A 80 -12.78 -8.33 -11.99
N GLU A 81 -12.68 -8.63 -13.29
CA GLU A 81 -11.47 -9.22 -13.87
C GLU A 81 -10.25 -8.34 -13.55
N CYS A 82 -9.28 -8.98 -12.89
CA CYS A 82 -7.95 -8.41 -12.70
C CYS A 82 -7.16 -8.60 -13.99
N PHE A 83 -6.49 -7.55 -14.45
CA PHE A 83 -5.52 -7.67 -15.51
C PHE A 83 -4.26 -6.88 -15.16
N ASP A 84 -3.12 -7.42 -15.59
CA ASP A 84 -1.86 -6.70 -15.59
C ASP A 84 -1.73 -6.05 -16.97
N PRO A 85 -2.00 -4.74 -17.12
CA PRO A 85 -1.70 -4.07 -18.37
C PRO A 85 -0.19 -4.20 -18.59
N ALA A 86 0.18 -4.92 -19.65
CA ALA A 86 1.53 -5.42 -19.99
C ALA A 86 2.64 -4.36 -20.18
N LYS A 87 2.53 -3.20 -19.55
CA LYS A 87 3.48 -2.09 -19.57
C LYS A 87 3.67 -1.43 -18.19
N GLN A 88 2.93 -1.81 -17.16
CA GLN A 88 2.86 -0.97 -15.95
C GLN A 88 3.05 -1.67 -14.60
N ASP A 89 3.12 -3.01 -14.53
CA ASP A 89 3.60 -3.68 -13.31
C ASP A 89 2.74 -3.32 -12.06
N TYR A 90 1.47 -2.96 -12.29
CA TYR A 90 0.45 -2.59 -11.31
C TYR A 90 -0.73 -3.54 -11.42
N LEU A 91 -1.33 -3.87 -10.29
CA LEU A 91 -2.60 -4.59 -10.25
C LEU A 91 -3.73 -3.65 -10.68
N CYS A 92 -4.34 -3.89 -11.83
CA CYS A 92 -5.42 -3.05 -12.34
C CYS A 92 -6.75 -3.80 -12.48
N HIS A 93 -7.83 -3.06 -12.29
CA HIS A 93 -9.20 -3.54 -12.36
C HIS A 93 -10.02 -2.66 -13.28
N HIS A 94 -10.89 -3.28 -14.06
CA HIS A 94 -11.99 -2.55 -14.69
C HIS A 94 -12.99 -2.13 -13.62
N VAL A 95 -13.31 -0.83 -13.60
CA VAL A 95 -14.33 -0.27 -12.72
C VAL A 95 -15.43 0.34 -13.57
N GLU A 96 -16.64 -0.18 -13.41
CA GLU A 96 -17.82 0.50 -13.91
C GLU A 96 -18.13 1.69 -12.99
N ASN A 97 -18.29 2.89 -13.54
CA ASN A 97 -18.66 4.08 -12.76
C ASN A 97 -19.91 4.77 -13.30
N ASN A 98 -20.62 5.46 -12.39
CA ASN A 98 -21.79 6.29 -12.70
C ASN A 98 -21.43 7.79 -12.63
N GLY A 99 -20.20 8.15 -13.02
CA GLY A 99 -19.71 9.53 -13.03
C GLY A 99 -18.62 9.86 -12.00
N ASP A 100 -18.48 9.07 -10.93
CA ASP A 100 -17.35 9.13 -10.00
C ASP A 100 -16.45 7.88 -10.17
N PRO A 101 -15.19 8.04 -10.60
CA PRO A 101 -14.28 6.92 -10.82
C PRO A 101 -13.93 6.12 -9.55
N TYR A 102 -14.16 6.67 -8.36
CA TYR A 102 -13.82 6.06 -7.09
C TYR A 102 -15.01 5.42 -6.34
N GLU A 103 -16.26 5.62 -6.81
CA GLU A 103 -17.49 5.21 -6.12
C GLU A 103 -17.53 3.73 -5.74
N ARG A 104 -16.95 2.85 -6.57
CA ARG A 104 -16.98 1.39 -6.38
C ARG A 104 -15.66 0.81 -5.88
N LEU A 105 -14.70 1.66 -5.54
CA LEU A 105 -13.41 1.24 -5.03
C LEU A 105 -13.44 1.21 -3.49
N PRO A 106 -12.81 0.20 -2.87
CA PRO A 106 -12.83 0.08 -1.42
C PRO A 106 -11.91 1.10 -0.76
N GLU A 107 -12.35 1.63 0.37
CA GLU A 107 -11.46 2.26 1.35
C GLU A 107 -10.52 1.20 1.96
N MET A 108 -9.39 1.64 2.50
CA MET A 108 -8.47 0.78 3.25
C MET A 108 -8.10 1.42 4.58
N THR A 109 -8.01 0.62 5.64
CA THR A 109 -7.48 1.06 6.93
C THR A 109 -6.26 0.24 7.29
N PHE A 110 -5.13 0.92 7.47
CA PHE A 110 -3.90 0.33 7.98
C PHE A 110 -3.91 0.44 9.51
N HIS A 111 -3.89 -0.71 10.18
CA HIS A 111 -3.82 -0.78 11.64
C HIS A 111 -2.37 -0.94 12.05
N PHE A 112 -1.78 0.11 12.60
CA PHE A 112 -0.48 0.06 13.25
C PHE A 112 -0.64 -0.18 14.75
N ALA A 113 0.43 -0.60 15.42
CA ALA A 113 0.40 -0.87 16.87
C ALA A 113 -0.16 0.29 17.71
N ASN A 114 0.05 1.54 17.25
CA ASN A 114 -0.28 2.75 18.01
C ASN A 114 -1.23 3.72 17.26
N ALA A 115 -1.67 3.39 16.05
CA ALA A 115 -2.47 4.28 15.22
C ALA A 115 -3.21 3.53 14.11
N ASP A 116 -4.38 4.04 13.73
CA ASP A 116 -5.12 3.57 12.57
C ASP A 116 -5.09 4.68 11.50
N TRP A 117 -4.71 4.33 10.28
CA TRP A 117 -4.75 5.23 9.14
C TRP A 117 -5.73 4.74 8.10
N LYS A 118 -6.85 5.45 8.00
CA LYS A 118 -7.88 5.25 6.98
C LYS A 118 -7.49 6.04 5.73
N LEU A 119 -7.50 5.35 4.60
CA LEU A 119 -7.23 5.90 3.28
C LEU A 119 -8.51 5.84 2.43
N GLU A 120 -8.82 6.97 1.81
CA GLU A 120 -9.85 7.09 0.78
C GLU A 120 -9.36 6.43 -0.53
N PRO A 121 -10.26 5.96 -1.41
CA PRO A 121 -9.86 5.27 -2.64
C PRO A 121 -8.89 6.07 -3.53
N SER A 122 -8.97 7.40 -3.52
CA SER A 122 -8.04 8.28 -4.26
C SER A 122 -6.59 8.18 -3.79
N ASN A 123 -6.36 7.74 -2.54
CA ASN A 123 -5.04 7.53 -1.94
C ASN A 123 -4.60 6.06 -1.99
N ILE A 124 -5.36 5.22 -2.69
CA ILE A 124 -5.11 3.77 -2.81
C ILE A 124 -5.02 3.37 -4.28
N PHE A 125 -5.81 4.01 -5.14
CA PHE A 125 -5.94 3.68 -6.55
C PHE A 125 -5.61 4.88 -7.42
N ARG A 126 -4.81 4.63 -8.46
CA ARG A 126 -4.58 5.55 -9.56
C ARG A 126 -5.52 5.22 -10.72
N MET A 127 -6.25 6.21 -11.19
CA MET A 127 -7.03 6.08 -12.42
C MET A 127 -6.10 6.26 -13.62
N VAL A 128 -6.04 5.27 -14.51
CA VAL A 128 -5.28 5.34 -15.76
C VAL A 128 -6.19 5.81 -16.90
N GLU A 129 -7.41 5.28 -16.92
CA GLU A 129 -8.51 5.69 -17.79
C GLU A 129 -9.76 5.84 -16.93
N SER A 130 -10.84 6.38 -17.50
CA SER A 130 -12.10 6.55 -16.76
C SER A 130 -12.63 5.22 -16.20
N VAL A 131 -12.29 4.07 -16.77
CA VAL A 131 -12.78 2.75 -16.37
C VAL A 131 -11.70 1.80 -15.88
N ILE A 132 -10.46 2.28 -15.67
CA ILE A 132 -9.32 1.46 -15.24
C ILE A 132 -8.70 2.07 -13.98
N ALA A 133 -8.82 1.35 -12.88
CA ALA A 133 -8.22 1.69 -11.59
C ALA A 133 -7.06 0.74 -11.28
N CYS A 134 -5.88 1.29 -11.02
CA CYS A 134 -4.68 0.54 -10.69
C CYS A 134 -4.28 0.77 -9.24
N LEU A 135 -3.97 -0.30 -8.53
CA LEU A 135 -3.56 -0.26 -7.13
C LEU A 135 -2.20 0.46 -7.00
N ALA A 136 -2.14 1.52 -6.21
CA ALA A 136 -0.93 2.27 -5.86
C ALA A 136 -0.17 1.62 -4.68
N ILE A 137 -0.32 0.30 -4.55
CA ILE A 137 0.36 -0.56 -3.59
C ILE A 137 1.06 -1.64 -4.41
N LYS A 138 2.33 -1.90 -4.11
CA LYS A 138 3.14 -2.92 -4.79
C LYS A 138 3.93 -3.74 -3.77
N ASP A 139 4.42 -4.90 -4.17
CA ASP A 139 5.48 -5.57 -3.44
C ASP A 139 6.82 -4.79 -3.55
N GLY A 140 7.63 -4.88 -2.50
CA GLY A 140 8.97 -4.30 -2.47
C GLY A 140 9.87 -5.05 -1.48
N GLU A 141 11.19 -4.87 -1.64
CA GLU A 141 12.17 -5.46 -0.71
C GLU A 141 12.08 -4.86 0.70
N VAL A 142 11.62 -3.60 0.79
CA VAL A 142 11.39 -2.87 2.03
C VAL A 142 9.95 -2.39 2.05
N SER A 143 9.24 -2.63 3.16
CA SER A 143 7.90 -2.06 3.34
C SER A 143 8.00 -0.56 3.62
N ILE A 144 7.32 0.22 2.79
CA ILE A 144 7.24 1.68 2.86
C ILE A 144 5.78 2.07 2.75
N PHE A 145 5.27 2.78 3.74
CA PHE A 145 3.98 3.45 3.67
C PHE A 145 4.20 4.82 3.02
N GLY A 146 3.92 4.86 1.72
CA GLY A 146 4.02 6.05 0.90
C GLY A 146 2.78 6.93 1.01
N ASN A 147 2.89 8.15 0.49
CA ASN A 147 1.75 9.00 0.29
C ASN A 147 1.36 8.96 -1.18
N VAL A 148 0.26 8.27 -1.49
CA VAL A 148 -0.40 8.40 -2.79
C VAL A 148 -1.09 9.75 -2.79
N VAL A 149 -0.31 10.82 -2.84
CA VAL A 149 -0.82 12.05 -3.38
C VAL A 149 -0.99 11.73 -4.86
N ALA A 150 -2.22 11.78 -5.35
CA ALA A 150 -2.39 12.11 -6.75
C ALA A 150 -1.62 13.43 -6.93
N GLU A 151 -0.34 13.32 -7.33
CA GLU A 151 0.40 14.44 -7.89
C GLU A 151 -0.63 15.11 -8.78
N HIS A 152 -0.91 16.38 -8.51
CA HIS A 152 -1.81 17.14 -9.35
C HIS A 152 -1.24 17.05 -10.76
N ALA A 153 -1.70 16.08 -11.53
CA ALA A 153 -1.51 15.99 -12.95
C ALA A 153 -2.45 17.03 -13.53
N CYS A 154 -2.09 18.30 -13.29
CA CYS A 154 -2.47 19.55 -13.95
C CYS A 154 -2.26 20.74 -12.99
N GLU A 155 -1.04 21.29 -12.93
CA GLU A 155 -0.74 22.74 -12.94
C GLU A 155 0.69 22.84 -13.52
N VAL A 156 1.02 23.37 -14.70
CA VAL A 156 0.40 24.24 -15.71
C VAL A 156 0.90 23.80 -17.10
#